data_AF-A0A6A4LDE4-F1
#
_entry.id   AF-A0A6A4LDE4-F1
#
_cell.length_a   1.000
_cell.length_b   1.000
_cell.length_c   1.000
_cell.angle_alpha   90.00
_cell.angle_beta   90.00
_cell.angle_gamma   90.00
#
_symmetry.space_group_name_H-M   'P 1'
#
loop_
_entity.id
_entity.type
_entity.pdbx_description
1 polymer ?
#
loop_
_entity_poly.entity_id
_entity_poly.type
_entity_poly.pdbx_seq_one_letter_code
_entity_poly.pdbx_strand_id
1 'polypeptide(L)'
;VDLVGGYYDAGDHVKFGLPMAFSVTMLSWGAIDFRQEIVGLKQMGHTLDAIKWGTDYFIKAHPHPNILWGQDELLWAAAWLFRATKDVYYLKYVAENAASMGGTGWAAREFSWDNKYAGYKFFCPSMIHCSFVVLMEGAGGGYTAILKKYQAKADFFACACLKKNNGYNVRMTPGGLVYVRAWNNMQYAASAAFLLAVYSDYLSNAHAVLKCPVAQADYMLGKNPKSVSYVVGYGQTYPVHVHHRGASIASVSVLHSSVGCLQGFDTWYRRPKANPNVIHGALVGGPTKNDNFSDDRTNFEQTEPTISASAPLVGLLSKLQSVTAGNSGPHPKVAPAPSPKSGECFVLVVQASISTENWFWIESIYTCADIPVEFLHSITDTWTVGRTSYYRHKVIIRNVSQKPITDLKLRFENFSGSIWGLSPTQDKNTYALPRWLKVLKPGSECSFVYIQGDRKLSFGFRVTTDHHFREEFFSFVPHFQARFEIEIVHDRERSFVLFLSLIFEL
;
A
#
# COMPACT_ATOMS: atom_id res chain seq x y z
N VAL A 1 3.78 -9.01 -25.02
CA VAL A 1 3.25 -8.50 -23.73
C VAL A 1 4.45 -8.05 -22.90
N ASP A 2 4.45 -6.82 -22.40
CA ASP A 2 5.45 -6.37 -21.41
C ASP A 2 5.01 -6.82 -20.02
N LEU A 3 5.83 -7.64 -19.34
CA LEU A 3 5.58 -8.16 -17.99
C LEU A 3 6.64 -7.69 -16.96
N VAL A 4 7.29 -6.55 -17.23
CA VAL A 4 8.18 -5.87 -16.27
C VAL A 4 7.35 -5.29 -15.11
N GLY A 5 7.89 -5.36 -13.89
CA GLY A 5 7.21 -4.99 -12.63
C GLY A 5 6.83 -6.20 -11.78
N GLY A 6 6.05 -6.00 -10.71
CA GLY A 6 5.62 -7.06 -9.82
C GLY A 6 6.73 -7.56 -8.88
N TYR A 7 6.40 -8.59 -8.08
CA TYR A 7 7.30 -9.10 -7.04
C TYR A 7 7.89 -10.46 -7.42
N TYR A 8 9.13 -10.70 -6.98
CA TYR A 8 9.61 -12.07 -6.82
C TYR A 8 8.95 -12.69 -5.59
N ASP A 9 8.64 -13.98 -5.65
CA ASP A 9 7.85 -14.64 -4.62
C ASP A 9 8.61 -14.83 -3.30
N ALA A 10 9.86 -15.28 -3.41
CA ALA A 10 10.66 -15.73 -2.27
C ALA A 10 12.14 -15.33 -2.43
N GLY A 11 13.05 -16.24 -2.07
CA GLY A 11 14.48 -16.11 -2.30
C GLY A 11 14.94 -16.31 -3.75
N ASP A 12 14.00 -16.53 -4.67
CA ASP A 12 14.20 -16.79 -6.08
C ASP A 12 13.89 -15.55 -6.94
N HIS A 13 13.72 -15.76 -8.26
CA HIS A 13 13.40 -14.69 -9.20
C HIS A 13 12.14 -15.00 -10.03
N VAL A 14 11.31 -15.93 -9.56
CA VAL A 14 10.08 -16.29 -10.26
C VAL A 14 8.93 -15.41 -9.76
N LYS A 15 8.08 -14.97 -10.70
CA LYS A 15 6.87 -14.22 -10.40
C LYS A 15 5.69 -15.17 -10.39
N PHE A 16 5.46 -15.82 -9.25
CA PHE A 16 4.28 -16.68 -9.09
C PHE A 16 3.03 -15.84 -8.86
N GLY A 17 2.10 -15.87 -9.83
CA GLY A 17 0.92 -15.01 -9.82
C GLY A 17 0.00 -15.22 -8.62
N LEU A 18 -0.19 -16.46 -8.18
CA LEU A 18 -1.09 -16.80 -7.08
C LEU A 18 -0.64 -16.24 -5.71
N PRO A 19 0.58 -16.51 -5.22
CA PRO A 19 1.06 -15.91 -3.98
C PRO A 19 1.26 -14.40 -4.07
N MET A 20 1.57 -13.86 -5.26
CA MET A 20 1.59 -12.41 -5.46
C MET A 20 0.20 -11.80 -5.28
N ALA A 21 -0.83 -12.37 -5.92
CA ALA A 21 -2.21 -11.88 -5.82
C ALA A 21 -2.72 -11.95 -4.37
N PHE A 22 -2.43 -13.06 -3.67
CA PHE A 22 -2.69 -13.18 -2.24
C PHE A 22 -2.01 -12.05 -1.44
N SER A 23 -0.71 -11.84 -1.64
CA SER A 23 0.07 -10.85 -0.88
C SER A 23 -0.43 -9.42 -1.11
N VAL A 24 -0.70 -9.05 -2.35
CA VAL A 24 -1.29 -7.75 -2.70
C VAL A 24 -2.69 -7.58 -2.11
N THR A 25 -3.48 -8.66 -2.06
CA THR A 25 -4.79 -8.66 -1.40
C THR A 25 -4.65 -8.45 0.11
N MET A 26 -3.68 -9.10 0.77
CA MET A 26 -3.44 -8.94 2.21
C MET A 26 -2.96 -7.52 2.56
N LEU A 27 -2.07 -6.93 1.75
CA LEU A 27 -1.66 -5.53 1.89
C LEU A 27 -2.86 -4.59 1.75
N SER A 28 -3.68 -4.81 0.72
CA SER A 28 -4.89 -4.02 0.47
C SER A 28 -5.90 -4.16 1.61
N TRP A 29 -6.11 -5.37 2.12
CA TRP A 29 -6.98 -5.63 3.25
C TRP A 29 -6.49 -4.88 4.50
N GLY A 30 -5.21 -4.97 4.83
CA GLY A 30 -4.62 -4.21 5.94
C GLY A 30 -4.79 -2.70 5.75
N ALA A 31 -4.59 -2.17 4.55
CA ALA A 31 -4.77 -0.75 4.24
C ALA A 31 -6.22 -0.27 4.40
N ILE A 32 -7.20 -1.15 4.16
CA ILE A 32 -8.62 -0.85 4.30
C ILE A 32 -9.04 -0.91 5.77
N ASP A 33 -8.81 -2.03 6.45
CA ASP A 33 -9.34 -2.28 7.80
C ASP A 33 -8.53 -1.55 8.89
N PHE A 34 -7.22 -1.31 8.66
CA PHE A 34 -6.34 -0.61 9.61
C PHE A 34 -5.85 0.74 9.05
N ARG A 35 -6.69 1.40 8.26
CA ARG A 35 -6.36 2.66 7.57
C ARG A 35 -5.88 3.73 8.54
N GLN A 36 -6.59 3.91 9.67
CA GLN A 36 -6.31 4.96 10.64
C GLN A 36 -4.95 4.73 11.31
N GLU A 37 -4.67 3.49 11.69
CA GLU A 37 -3.41 3.08 12.29
C GLU A 37 -2.23 3.29 11.33
N ILE A 38 -2.35 2.84 10.08
CA ILE A 38 -1.30 2.99 9.06
C ILE A 38 -1.03 4.48 8.73
N VAL A 39 -2.08 5.30 8.69
CA VAL A 39 -1.96 6.76 8.50
C VAL A 39 -1.27 7.40 9.71
N GLY A 40 -1.65 7.00 10.93
CA GLY A 40 -1.01 7.48 12.17
C GLY A 40 0.49 7.18 12.23
N LEU A 41 0.92 6.05 11.65
CA LEU A 41 2.32 5.66 11.52
C LEU A 41 3.05 6.29 10.32
N LYS A 42 2.37 7.12 9.52
CA LYS A 42 2.89 7.73 8.29
C LYS A 42 3.39 6.69 7.26
N GLN A 43 2.81 5.50 7.26
CA GLN A 43 3.21 4.41 6.34
C GLN A 43 2.27 4.25 5.13
N MET A 44 1.16 4.99 5.07
CA MET A 44 0.16 4.82 4.01
C MET A 44 0.73 5.02 2.60
N GLY A 45 1.65 5.97 2.41
CA GLY A 45 2.31 6.17 1.12
C GLY A 45 3.05 4.92 0.65
N HIS A 46 3.94 4.40 1.50
CA HIS A 46 4.68 3.16 1.22
C HIS A 46 3.75 1.95 1.00
N THR A 47 2.68 1.82 1.78
CA THR A 47 1.69 0.75 1.61
C THR A 47 0.99 0.84 0.26
N LEU A 48 0.56 2.04 -0.15
CA LEU A 48 -0.09 2.25 -1.45
C LEU A 48 0.87 2.03 -2.62
N ASP A 49 2.12 2.45 -2.49
CA ASP A 49 3.15 2.19 -3.51
C ASP A 49 3.39 0.68 -3.66
N ALA A 50 3.46 -0.06 -2.55
CA ALA A 50 3.62 -1.51 -2.58
C ALA A 50 2.43 -2.23 -3.24
N ILE A 51 1.20 -1.80 -2.95
CA ILE A 51 -0.02 -2.32 -3.59
C ILE A 51 -0.04 -1.97 -5.07
N LYS A 52 0.30 -0.72 -5.42
CA LYS A 52 0.34 -0.22 -6.78
C LYS A 52 1.35 -1.01 -7.63
N TRP A 53 2.53 -1.29 -7.10
CA TRP A 53 3.56 -2.05 -7.81
C TRP A 53 3.09 -3.45 -8.21
N GLY A 54 2.36 -4.14 -7.33
CA GLY A 54 1.78 -5.45 -7.63
C GLY A 54 0.58 -5.38 -8.59
N THR A 55 -0.30 -4.40 -8.40
CA THR A 55 -1.50 -4.24 -9.25
C THR A 55 -1.17 -3.77 -10.68
N ASP A 56 -0.16 -2.92 -10.85
CA ASP A 56 0.34 -2.53 -12.18
C ASP A 56 0.83 -3.76 -12.96
N TYR A 57 1.47 -4.72 -12.29
CA TYR A 57 1.84 -5.99 -12.90
C TYR A 57 0.63 -6.83 -13.30
N PHE A 58 -0.42 -6.90 -12.48
CA PHE A 58 -1.64 -7.63 -12.85
C PHE A 58 -2.37 -7.02 -14.04
N ILE A 59 -2.39 -5.69 -14.17
CA ILE A 59 -2.96 -5.01 -15.35
C ILE A 59 -2.17 -5.42 -16.60
N LYS A 60 -0.84 -5.45 -16.53
CA LYS A 60 0.01 -5.93 -17.63
C LYS A 60 -0.20 -7.41 -17.95
N ALA A 61 -0.47 -8.23 -16.92
CA ALA A 61 -0.75 -9.65 -17.06
C ALA A 61 -2.19 -9.99 -17.51
N HIS A 62 -3.03 -8.97 -17.74
CA HIS A 62 -4.41 -9.10 -18.24
C HIS A 62 -4.53 -8.54 -19.66
N PRO A 63 -4.13 -9.29 -20.71
CA PRO A 63 -3.99 -8.75 -22.06
C PRO A 63 -5.32 -8.46 -22.76
N HIS A 64 -6.42 -9.12 -22.35
CA HIS A 64 -7.75 -8.99 -22.94
C HIS A 64 -8.84 -9.19 -21.88
N PRO A 65 -10.05 -8.63 -22.08
CA PRO A 65 -11.20 -8.90 -21.22
C PRO A 65 -11.42 -10.41 -21.05
N ASN A 66 -11.59 -10.86 -19.80
CA ASN A 66 -11.83 -12.26 -19.42
C ASN A 66 -10.67 -13.25 -19.69
N ILE A 67 -9.47 -12.77 -20.07
CA ILE A 67 -8.27 -13.63 -20.15
C ILE A 67 -7.39 -13.33 -18.95
N LEU A 68 -7.39 -14.25 -17.99
CA LEU A 68 -6.49 -14.22 -16.84
C LEU A 68 -5.58 -15.45 -16.90
N TRP A 69 -4.27 -15.24 -16.76
CA TRP A 69 -3.30 -16.33 -16.66
C TRP A 69 -3.16 -16.76 -15.19
N GLY A 70 -4.09 -17.58 -14.69
CA GLY A 70 -4.07 -18.08 -13.30
C GLY A 70 -5.28 -18.92 -12.91
N GLN A 71 -5.16 -19.64 -11.79
CA GLN A 71 -6.30 -20.31 -11.14
C GLN A 71 -7.17 -19.29 -10.40
N ASP A 72 -8.48 -19.51 -10.38
CA ASP A 72 -9.49 -18.61 -9.85
C ASP A 72 -10.03 -19.08 -8.48
N GLU A 73 -10.02 -18.19 -7.49
CA GLU A 73 -10.79 -18.34 -6.26
C GLU A 73 -12.08 -17.54 -6.31
N LEU A 74 -13.10 -18.09 -6.99
CA LEU A 74 -14.34 -17.41 -7.34
C LEU A 74 -15.07 -16.81 -6.13
N LEU A 75 -15.21 -17.55 -5.02
CA LEU A 75 -15.87 -17.02 -3.81
C LEU A 75 -15.08 -15.88 -3.16
N TRP A 76 -13.74 -15.94 -3.17
CA TRP A 76 -12.89 -14.89 -2.63
C TRP A 76 -12.96 -13.63 -3.48
N ALA A 77 -12.85 -13.77 -4.80
CA ALA A 77 -12.95 -12.67 -5.74
C ALA A 77 -14.34 -12.01 -5.68
N ALA A 78 -15.41 -12.80 -5.68
CA ALA A 78 -16.79 -12.29 -5.58
C ALA A 78 -17.02 -11.52 -4.27
N ALA A 79 -16.46 -11.98 -3.15
CA ALA A 79 -16.52 -11.26 -1.87
C ALA A 79 -15.92 -9.84 -1.96
N TRP A 80 -14.72 -9.73 -2.52
CA TRP A 80 -14.05 -8.45 -2.69
C TRP A 80 -14.73 -7.55 -3.72
N LEU A 81 -15.22 -8.13 -4.81
CA LEU A 81 -15.99 -7.40 -5.83
C LEU A 81 -17.29 -6.85 -5.25
N PHE A 82 -18.01 -7.63 -4.43
CA PHE A 82 -19.17 -7.11 -3.71
C PHE A 82 -18.79 -5.94 -2.80
N ARG A 83 -17.72 -6.06 -2.01
CA ARG A 83 -17.27 -4.98 -1.13
C ARG A 83 -16.90 -3.71 -1.91
N ALA A 84 -16.26 -3.85 -3.07
CA ALA A 84 -15.82 -2.74 -3.89
C ALA A 84 -16.95 -2.08 -4.69
N THR A 85 -17.88 -2.86 -5.24
CA THR A 85 -18.90 -2.38 -6.19
C THR A 85 -20.28 -2.20 -5.56
N LYS A 86 -20.55 -2.89 -4.44
CA LYS A 86 -21.89 -3.08 -3.84
C LYS A 86 -22.91 -3.71 -4.80
N ASP A 87 -22.45 -4.34 -5.89
CA ASP A 87 -23.32 -5.05 -6.82
C ASP A 87 -23.81 -6.38 -6.20
N VAL A 88 -25.11 -6.46 -5.96
CA VAL A 88 -25.80 -7.60 -5.34
C VAL A 88 -25.59 -8.90 -6.13
N TYR A 89 -25.25 -8.84 -7.43
CA TYR A 89 -24.86 -10.02 -8.20
C TYR A 89 -23.75 -10.82 -7.50
N TYR A 90 -22.71 -10.15 -7.00
CA TYR A 90 -21.60 -10.83 -6.35
C TYR A 90 -21.99 -11.40 -4.99
N LEU A 91 -22.85 -10.71 -4.24
CA LEU A 91 -23.39 -11.25 -2.99
C LEU A 91 -24.25 -12.50 -3.23
N LYS A 92 -25.12 -12.44 -4.24
CA LYS A 92 -25.92 -13.59 -4.69
C LYS A 92 -25.02 -14.75 -5.10
N TYR A 93 -23.97 -14.47 -5.87
CA TYR A 93 -23.00 -15.49 -6.29
C TYR A 93 -22.34 -16.19 -5.10
N VAL A 94 -21.88 -15.42 -4.10
CA VAL A 94 -21.31 -16.00 -2.87
C VAL A 94 -22.35 -16.84 -2.13
N ALA A 95 -23.59 -16.35 -2.01
CA ALA A 95 -24.65 -17.02 -1.27
C ALA A 95 -25.11 -18.34 -1.92
N GLU A 96 -25.34 -18.34 -3.23
CA GLU A 96 -25.87 -19.49 -3.98
C GLU A 96 -24.83 -20.59 -4.18
N ASN A 97 -23.56 -20.21 -4.33
CA ASN A 97 -22.47 -21.16 -4.50
C ASN A 97 -21.82 -21.58 -3.16
N ALA A 98 -22.37 -21.13 -2.04
CA ALA A 98 -21.79 -21.33 -0.71
C ALA A 98 -21.61 -22.81 -0.32
N ALA A 99 -22.51 -23.68 -0.73
CA ALA A 99 -22.44 -25.12 -0.43
C ALA A 99 -21.63 -25.87 -1.48
N SER A 100 -21.90 -25.62 -2.76
CA SER A 100 -21.25 -26.30 -3.89
C SER A 100 -19.77 -25.99 -3.98
N MET A 101 -19.37 -24.76 -3.62
CA MET A 101 -17.98 -24.34 -3.53
C MET A 101 -17.43 -24.43 -2.11
N GLY A 102 -18.03 -25.27 -1.25
CA GLY A 102 -17.51 -25.68 0.06
C GLY A 102 -17.41 -24.62 1.14
N GLY A 103 -17.76 -23.36 0.86
CA GLY A 103 -17.76 -22.28 1.86
C GLY A 103 -18.47 -22.69 3.16
N THR A 104 -19.72 -23.14 3.10
CA THR A 104 -20.44 -23.51 4.34
C THR A 104 -20.16 -24.93 4.84
N GLY A 105 -19.29 -25.68 4.16
CA GLY A 105 -18.98 -27.08 4.41
C GLY A 105 -18.05 -27.30 5.61
N TRP A 106 -16.77 -27.59 5.36
CA TRP A 106 -15.79 -27.94 6.39
C TRP A 106 -15.27 -26.70 7.12
N ALA A 107 -14.81 -26.87 8.37
CA ALA A 107 -14.27 -25.81 9.18
C ALA A 107 -12.73 -25.78 9.08
N ALA A 108 -12.18 -24.65 8.63
CA ALA A 108 -10.77 -24.50 8.34
C ALA A 108 -9.93 -24.13 9.57
N ARG A 109 -8.65 -24.53 9.56
CA ARG A 109 -7.65 -24.23 10.61
C ARG A 109 -6.37 -23.58 10.06
N GLU A 110 -6.30 -23.32 8.76
CA GLU A 110 -5.19 -22.63 8.08
C GLU A 110 -5.74 -21.62 7.07
N PHE A 111 -4.97 -20.55 6.84
CA PHE A 111 -5.21 -19.52 5.83
C PHE A 111 -3.85 -19.09 5.26
N SER A 112 -3.71 -19.08 3.93
CA SER A 112 -2.45 -18.91 3.20
C SER A 112 -2.70 -18.62 1.71
N TRP A 113 -1.62 -18.42 0.94
CA TRP A 113 -1.68 -18.15 -0.50
C TRP A 113 -2.21 -19.30 -1.35
N ASP A 114 -1.80 -20.53 -1.06
CA ASP A 114 -2.29 -21.74 -1.72
C ASP A 114 -3.66 -22.06 -1.14
N ASN A 115 -3.68 -22.03 0.19
CA ASN A 115 -4.83 -22.41 0.91
C ASN A 115 -5.47 -21.24 1.61
N LYS A 116 -6.37 -20.58 0.89
CA LYS A 116 -7.47 -19.88 1.55
C LYS A 116 -8.33 -20.90 2.31
N TYR A 117 -8.14 -22.21 2.05
CA TYR A 117 -9.09 -23.30 2.21
C TYR A 117 -8.64 -24.62 2.88
N ALA A 118 -8.27 -24.57 4.17
CA ALA A 118 -7.67 -25.68 4.93
C ALA A 118 -8.12 -27.16 4.67
N GLY A 119 -7.57 -27.84 3.65
CA GLY A 119 -7.37 -29.30 3.60
C GLY A 119 -7.78 -29.98 2.28
N TYR A 120 -6.94 -30.91 1.79
CA TYR A 120 -7.07 -31.69 0.55
C TYR A 120 -8.46 -32.34 0.31
N LYS A 121 -8.84 -32.38 -0.98
CA LYS A 121 -10.16 -32.65 -1.60
C LYS A 121 -11.16 -31.48 -1.49
N PHE A 122 -11.10 -30.64 -2.53
CA PHE A 122 -12.17 -29.77 -3.01
C PHE A 122 -12.71 -28.74 -1.99
N PHE A 123 -12.49 -27.45 -2.29
CA PHE A 123 -13.33 -26.29 -1.94
C PHE A 123 -13.03 -25.43 -0.69
N CYS A 124 -13.66 -24.23 -0.69
CA CYS A 124 -13.35 -22.96 -0.04
C CYS A 124 -13.53 -22.84 1.50
N PRO A 125 -12.81 -21.96 2.22
CA PRO A 125 -13.39 -20.80 2.87
C PRO A 125 -12.59 -19.46 2.76
N SER A 126 -13.12 -18.50 2.02
CA SER A 126 -12.74 -17.08 2.00
C SER A 126 -13.62 -16.25 2.94
N MET A 127 -13.78 -16.71 4.19
CA MET A 127 -15.05 -16.52 4.91
C MET A 127 -15.08 -15.57 6.08
N ILE A 128 -13.94 -15.14 6.61
CA ILE A 128 -13.90 -14.13 7.68
C ILE A 128 -14.37 -12.78 7.15
N HIS A 129 -14.02 -12.47 5.90
CA HIS A 129 -14.35 -11.20 5.27
C HIS A 129 -15.82 -11.14 4.78
N CYS A 130 -16.29 -12.20 4.13
CA CYS A 130 -17.57 -12.18 3.41
C CYS A 130 -18.80 -12.39 4.32
N SER A 131 -18.67 -13.14 5.42
CA SER A 131 -19.74 -13.18 6.44
C SER A 131 -19.94 -11.82 7.07
N PHE A 132 -18.83 -11.19 7.47
CA PHE A 132 -18.88 -10.15 8.47
C PHE A 132 -19.17 -8.77 7.86
N VAL A 133 -18.57 -8.42 6.71
CA VAL A 133 -18.89 -7.18 5.98
C VAL A 133 -20.38 -7.12 5.63
N VAL A 134 -20.95 -8.24 5.20
CA VAL A 134 -22.36 -8.28 4.77
C VAL A 134 -23.32 -8.31 5.96
N LEU A 135 -22.96 -8.97 7.08
CA LEU A 135 -23.77 -8.99 8.29
C LEU A 135 -23.76 -7.65 9.05
N MET A 136 -22.62 -6.96 9.12
CA MET A 136 -22.49 -5.73 9.91
C MET A 136 -22.90 -4.44 9.18
N GLU A 137 -22.81 -4.41 7.85
CA GLU A 137 -23.37 -3.28 7.07
C GLU A 137 -24.91 -3.35 6.97
N GLY A 138 -25.56 -4.34 7.59
CA GLY A 138 -27.00 -4.58 7.43
C GLY A 138 -27.39 -5.01 6.01
N ALA A 139 -26.40 -5.30 5.16
CA ALA A 139 -26.56 -5.60 3.74
C ALA A 139 -26.93 -7.06 3.45
N GLY A 140 -27.10 -7.89 4.50
CA GLY A 140 -27.41 -9.31 4.40
C GLY A 140 -28.73 -9.64 3.72
N GLY A 141 -29.74 -8.77 3.84
CA GLY A 141 -31.06 -8.94 3.22
C GLY A 141 -31.58 -10.39 3.35
N GLY A 142 -32.05 -10.95 2.23
CA GLY A 142 -32.51 -12.34 2.14
C GLY A 142 -31.43 -13.42 2.32
N TYR A 143 -30.15 -13.05 2.27
CA TYR A 143 -29.01 -13.98 2.38
C TYR A 143 -28.48 -14.11 3.82
N THR A 144 -29.10 -13.44 4.80
CA THR A 144 -28.69 -13.47 6.21
C THR A 144 -28.47 -14.90 6.76
N ALA A 145 -29.33 -15.85 6.38
CA ALA A 145 -29.22 -17.23 6.86
C ALA A 145 -27.93 -17.93 6.38
N ILE A 146 -27.51 -17.71 5.14
CA ILE A 146 -26.25 -18.28 4.63
C ILE A 146 -25.05 -17.58 5.26
N LEU A 147 -25.11 -16.25 5.41
CA LEU A 147 -24.03 -15.45 6.00
C LEU A 147 -23.76 -15.83 7.46
N LYS A 148 -24.78 -16.21 8.24
CA LYS A 148 -24.60 -16.78 9.60
C LYS A 148 -23.82 -18.10 9.59
N LYS A 149 -23.98 -18.95 8.57
CA LYS A 149 -23.14 -20.15 8.41
C LYS A 149 -21.69 -19.77 8.14
N TYR A 150 -21.48 -18.68 7.40
CA TYR A 150 -20.15 -18.14 7.18
C TYR A 150 -19.50 -17.63 8.48
N GLN A 151 -20.26 -16.89 9.29
CA GLN A 151 -19.83 -16.42 10.60
C GLN A 151 -19.40 -17.59 11.50
N ALA A 152 -20.19 -18.65 11.57
CA ALA A 152 -19.85 -19.83 12.37
C ALA A 152 -18.49 -20.46 12.01
N LYS A 153 -18.04 -20.35 10.74
CA LYS A 153 -16.70 -20.82 10.36
C LYS A 153 -15.59 -19.85 10.80
N ALA A 154 -15.84 -18.54 10.75
CA ALA A 154 -14.92 -17.54 11.29
C ALA A 154 -14.73 -17.75 12.81
N ASP A 155 -15.84 -17.95 13.53
CA ASP A 155 -15.84 -18.25 14.96
C ASP A 155 -15.04 -19.52 15.24
N PHE A 156 -15.26 -20.59 14.46
CA PHE A 156 -14.50 -21.83 14.58
C PHE A 156 -13.00 -21.60 14.35
N PHE A 157 -12.61 -20.87 13.29
CA PHE A 157 -11.20 -20.60 13.00
C PHE A 157 -10.54 -19.84 14.15
N ALA A 158 -11.20 -18.77 14.63
CA ALA A 158 -10.71 -17.99 15.76
C ALA A 158 -10.53 -18.88 16.99
N CYS A 159 -11.56 -19.63 17.37
CA CYS A 159 -11.49 -20.57 18.49
C CYS A 159 -10.43 -21.66 18.30
N ALA A 160 -10.18 -22.14 17.08
CA ALA A 160 -9.14 -23.14 16.79
C ALA A 160 -7.75 -22.58 17.07
N CYS A 161 -7.51 -21.33 16.70
CA CYS A 161 -6.28 -20.60 17.03
C CYS A 161 -6.17 -20.32 18.54
N LEU A 162 -7.29 -20.12 19.24
CA LEU A 162 -7.32 -19.89 20.69
C LEU A 162 -7.25 -21.15 21.56
N LYS A 163 -7.15 -22.33 20.95
CA LYS A 163 -7.29 -23.63 21.65
C LYS A 163 -8.66 -23.87 22.29
N LYS A 164 -9.72 -23.20 21.82
CA LYS A 164 -11.08 -23.24 22.39
C LYS A 164 -12.08 -24.19 21.69
N ASN A 165 -11.65 -24.99 20.71
CA ASN A 165 -12.54 -25.90 19.96
C ASN A 165 -12.62 -27.33 20.54
N ASN A 166 -12.58 -27.52 21.86
CA ASN A 166 -12.74 -28.85 22.50
C ASN A 166 -11.90 -29.98 21.85
N GLY A 167 -10.65 -29.68 21.49
CA GLY A 167 -9.73 -30.61 20.83
C GLY A 167 -9.55 -30.41 19.32
N TYR A 168 -10.49 -29.76 18.62
CA TYR A 168 -10.41 -29.45 17.18
C TYR A 168 -9.64 -28.15 16.89
N ASN A 169 -8.45 -28.05 17.47
CA ASN A 169 -7.63 -26.84 17.43
C ASN A 169 -6.53 -26.90 16.38
N VAL A 170 -5.94 -25.75 16.05
CA VAL A 170 -4.69 -25.70 15.27
C VAL A 170 -3.55 -26.25 16.13
N ARG A 171 -2.56 -26.91 15.54
CA ARG A 171 -1.37 -27.37 16.29
C ARG A 171 -0.53 -26.15 16.69
N MET A 172 0.13 -26.25 17.84
CA MET A 172 1.06 -25.22 18.30
C MET A 172 2.38 -25.86 18.73
N THR A 173 3.47 -25.12 18.59
CA THR A 173 4.76 -25.48 19.19
C THR A 173 4.69 -25.35 20.72
N PRO A 174 5.62 -25.97 21.47
CA PRO A 174 5.77 -25.72 22.91
C PRO A 174 5.85 -24.23 23.28
N GLY A 175 6.48 -23.41 22.44
CA GLY A 175 6.59 -21.95 22.60
C GLY A 175 5.33 -21.17 22.23
N GLY A 176 4.26 -21.82 21.80
CA GLY A 176 2.96 -21.20 21.52
C GLY A 176 2.78 -20.65 20.09
N LEU A 177 3.68 -20.96 19.15
CA LEU A 177 3.53 -20.60 17.74
C LEU A 177 2.50 -21.51 17.06
N VAL A 178 1.58 -20.94 16.29
CA VAL A 178 0.71 -21.71 15.39
C VAL A 178 1.56 -22.50 14.40
N TYR A 179 1.43 -23.82 14.38
CA TYR A 179 2.27 -24.71 13.59
C TYR A 179 1.43 -25.60 12.67
N VAL A 180 1.40 -25.24 11.38
CA VAL A 180 0.56 -25.88 10.37
C VAL A 180 1.37 -26.89 9.55
N ARG A 181 2.52 -26.44 9.01
CA ARG A 181 3.41 -27.24 8.16
C ARG A 181 4.87 -27.06 8.57
N ALA A 182 5.74 -27.96 8.11
CA ALA A 182 7.17 -27.89 8.45
C ALA A 182 7.94 -26.82 7.66
N TRP A 183 7.63 -26.68 6.38
CA TRP A 183 8.26 -25.69 5.52
C TRP A 183 7.54 -24.34 5.64
N ASN A 184 8.31 -23.30 5.96
CA ASN A 184 7.90 -21.90 5.92
C ASN A 184 6.60 -21.68 6.70
N ASN A 185 6.59 -22.14 7.95
CA ASN A 185 5.39 -22.12 8.79
C ASN A 185 4.91 -20.70 9.12
N MET A 186 5.83 -19.73 9.17
CA MET A 186 5.55 -18.36 9.57
C MET A 186 4.49 -17.67 8.71
N GLN A 187 4.34 -18.05 7.44
CA GLN A 187 3.25 -17.53 6.60
C GLN A 187 1.85 -17.81 7.17
N TYR A 188 1.66 -18.99 7.77
CA TYR A 188 0.38 -19.39 8.37
C TYR A 188 0.15 -18.67 9.68
N ALA A 189 1.20 -18.55 10.50
CA ALA A 189 1.13 -17.83 11.77
C ALA A 189 0.84 -16.34 11.55
N ALA A 190 1.50 -15.69 10.58
CA ALA A 190 1.31 -14.27 10.24
C ALA A 190 -0.10 -14.02 9.71
N SER A 191 -0.55 -14.88 8.80
CA SER A 191 -1.90 -14.83 8.22
C SER A 191 -2.98 -15.06 9.29
N ALA A 192 -2.80 -16.03 10.19
CA ALA A 192 -3.72 -16.28 11.30
C ALA A 192 -3.76 -15.10 12.28
N ALA A 193 -2.60 -14.53 12.63
CA ALA A 193 -2.52 -13.38 13.52
C ALA A 193 -3.22 -12.15 12.94
N PHE A 194 -3.01 -11.86 11.65
CA PHE A 194 -3.71 -10.80 10.93
C PHE A 194 -5.23 -11.01 10.96
N LEU A 195 -5.70 -12.21 10.61
CA LEU A 195 -7.13 -12.53 10.61
C LEU A 195 -7.77 -12.39 12.00
N LEU A 196 -7.06 -12.82 13.05
CA LEU A 196 -7.51 -12.63 14.43
C LEU A 196 -7.56 -11.15 14.81
N ALA A 197 -6.64 -10.32 14.33
CA ALA A 197 -6.65 -8.87 14.58
C ALA A 197 -7.87 -8.22 13.92
N VAL A 198 -8.09 -8.53 12.65
CA VAL A 198 -9.26 -8.07 11.89
C VAL A 198 -10.56 -8.52 12.58
N TYR A 199 -10.66 -9.81 12.92
CA TYR A 199 -11.83 -10.38 13.58
C TYR A 199 -12.05 -9.83 15.01
N SER A 200 -11.00 -9.42 15.71
CA SER A 200 -11.11 -8.78 17.04
C SER A 200 -11.78 -7.41 16.99
N ASP A 201 -11.43 -6.55 16.04
CA ASP A 201 -12.07 -5.23 15.89
C ASP A 201 -13.56 -5.38 15.58
N TYR A 202 -13.83 -6.35 14.72
CA TYR A 202 -15.17 -6.75 14.34
C TYR A 202 -16.01 -7.24 15.52
N LEU A 203 -15.46 -8.12 16.38
CA LEU A 203 -16.13 -8.53 17.61
C LEU A 203 -16.30 -7.37 18.60
N SER A 204 -15.31 -6.47 18.70
CA SER A 204 -15.36 -5.33 19.63
C SER A 204 -16.49 -4.37 19.27
N ASN A 205 -16.73 -4.16 17.97
CA ASN A 205 -17.89 -3.42 17.47
C ASN A 205 -19.24 -4.11 17.77
N ALA A 206 -19.22 -5.42 18.04
CA ALA A 206 -20.37 -6.22 18.49
C ALA A 206 -20.37 -6.48 20.02
N HIS A 207 -19.57 -5.73 20.79
CA HIS A 207 -19.41 -5.86 22.25
C HIS A 207 -18.83 -7.20 22.75
N ALA A 208 -18.11 -7.93 21.90
CA ALA A 208 -17.36 -9.13 22.27
C ALA A 208 -15.83 -8.87 22.20
N VAL A 209 -15.04 -9.46 23.11
CA VAL A 209 -13.60 -9.17 23.23
C VAL A 209 -12.74 -10.39 22.87
N LEU A 210 -11.79 -10.21 21.94
CA LEU A 210 -10.80 -11.21 21.54
C LEU A 210 -9.37 -10.73 21.88
N LYS A 211 -8.71 -11.31 22.88
CA LYS A 211 -7.39 -10.83 23.37
C LYS A 211 -6.14 -11.41 22.67
N CYS A 212 -6.27 -12.14 21.56
CA CYS A 212 -5.20 -13.05 21.10
C CYS A 212 -4.21 -12.61 20.00
N PRO A 213 -4.45 -11.61 19.13
CA PRO A 213 -3.55 -11.37 18.00
C PRO A 213 -2.12 -10.99 18.41
N VAL A 214 -1.94 -10.43 19.61
CA VAL A 214 -0.65 -9.99 20.17
C VAL A 214 0.35 -11.16 20.30
N ALA A 215 -0.10 -12.36 20.68
CA ALA A 215 0.82 -13.45 21.06
C ALA A 215 1.64 -14.00 19.88
N GLN A 216 1.06 -14.08 18.68
CA GLN A 216 1.78 -14.57 17.50
C GLN A 216 2.75 -13.51 16.95
N ALA A 217 2.36 -12.23 16.95
CA ALA A 217 3.26 -11.15 16.57
C ALA A 217 4.45 -11.03 17.53
N ASP A 218 4.20 -11.09 18.84
CA ASP A 218 5.23 -11.15 19.88
C ASP A 218 6.23 -12.29 19.60
N TYR A 219 5.73 -13.49 19.29
CA TYR A 219 6.57 -14.64 18.96
C TYR A 219 7.47 -14.35 17.75
N MET A 220 6.91 -13.81 16.65
CA MET A 220 7.67 -13.44 15.45
C MET A 220 8.72 -12.38 15.72
N LEU A 221 8.42 -11.43 16.61
CA LEU A 221 9.29 -10.30 16.92
C LEU A 221 10.39 -10.61 17.94
N GLY A 222 10.33 -11.78 18.60
CA GLY A 222 11.42 -12.27 19.45
C GLY A 222 11.00 -12.88 20.78
N LYS A 223 9.72 -12.82 21.17
CA LYS A 223 9.20 -13.44 22.40
C LYS A 223 8.93 -14.92 22.19
N ASN A 224 10.00 -15.66 21.95
CA ASN A 224 9.99 -17.10 21.69
C ASN A 224 11.13 -17.78 22.47
N PRO A 225 11.14 -19.12 22.56
CA PRO A 225 12.16 -19.85 23.34
C PRO A 225 13.62 -19.60 22.93
N LYS A 226 13.86 -19.07 21.74
CA LYS A 226 15.22 -18.73 21.25
C LYS A 226 15.58 -17.26 21.47
N SER A 227 14.63 -16.40 21.85
CA SER A 227 14.83 -14.95 21.97
C SER A 227 15.39 -14.30 20.69
N VAL A 228 14.96 -14.82 19.52
CA VAL A 228 15.39 -14.35 18.19
C VAL A 228 14.20 -13.78 17.45
N SER A 229 14.33 -12.59 16.86
CA SER A 229 13.33 -12.09 15.91
C SER A 229 13.40 -12.87 14.61
N TYR A 230 12.27 -13.35 14.12
CA TYR A 230 12.16 -13.96 12.79
C TYR A 230 11.90 -12.93 11.69
N VAL A 231 11.80 -11.64 12.05
CA VAL A 231 11.76 -10.53 11.10
C VAL A 231 13.18 -9.99 10.93
N VAL A 232 13.71 -10.14 9.72
CA VAL A 232 15.10 -9.77 9.41
C VAL A 232 15.31 -8.27 9.62
N GLY A 233 16.39 -7.92 10.32
CA GLY A 233 16.75 -6.54 10.63
C GLY A 233 15.93 -5.89 11.74
N TYR A 234 15.13 -6.66 12.50
CA TYR A 234 14.39 -6.19 13.66
C TYR A 234 14.89 -6.86 14.95
N GLY A 235 14.91 -6.10 16.06
CA GLY A 235 15.37 -6.60 17.36
C GLY A 235 16.89 -6.72 17.47
N GLN A 236 17.36 -7.19 18.63
CA GLN A 236 18.80 -7.35 18.91
C GLN A 236 19.41 -8.55 18.19
N THR A 237 18.62 -9.60 17.98
CA THR A 237 19.06 -10.85 17.35
C THR A 237 18.06 -11.24 16.27
N TYR A 238 18.53 -11.43 15.04
CA TYR A 238 17.73 -11.85 13.88
C TYR A 238 18.58 -12.71 12.91
N PRO A 239 17.95 -13.53 12.04
CA PRO A 239 18.63 -14.33 11.03
C PRO A 239 19.47 -13.47 10.08
N VAL A 240 20.73 -13.85 9.88
CA VAL A 240 21.67 -13.17 8.96
C VAL A 240 22.09 -14.06 7.78
N HIS A 241 21.68 -15.32 7.76
CA HIS A 241 21.93 -16.29 6.67
C HIS A 241 20.62 -16.67 5.96
N VAL A 242 19.86 -15.67 5.53
CA VAL A 242 18.56 -15.83 4.88
C VAL A 242 18.70 -16.49 3.49
N HIS A 243 17.84 -17.46 3.17
CA HIS A 243 17.74 -18.10 1.84
C HIS A 243 17.15 -17.14 0.80
N HIS A 244 17.94 -16.14 0.37
CA HIS A 244 17.50 -15.13 -0.60
C HIS A 244 18.65 -14.70 -1.51
N ARG A 245 18.50 -14.86 -2.84
CA ARG A 245 19.57 -14.59 -3.83
C ARG A 245 20.03 -13.13 -3.80
N GLY A 246 19.10 -12.20 -3.81
CA GLY A 246 19.41 -10.76 -3.73
C GLY A 246 20.00 -10.33 -2.37
N ALA A 247 19.87 -11.16 -1.32
CA ALA A 247 20.46 -10.86 -0.01
C ALA A 247 21.85 -11.48 0.12
N SER A 248 22.02 -12.71 -0.38
CA SER A 248 23.23 -13.51 -0.23
C SER A 248 24.36 -13.13 -1.18
N ILE A 249 24.05 -12.56 -2.35
CA ILE A 249 25.04 -12.08 -3.32
C ILE A 249 25.30 -10.59 -3.09
N ALA A 250 26.57 -10.17 -3.10
CA ALA A 250 26.91 -8.76 -2.90
C ALA A 250 26.23 -7.87 -3.96
N SER A 251 25.76 -6.69 -3.52
CA SER A 251 25.16 -5.69 -4.41
C SER A 251 26.11 -5.28 -5.53
N VAL A 252 25.56 -4.96 -6.70
CA VAL A 252 26.31 -4.46 -7.86
C VAL A 252 27.09 -3.17 -7.55
N SER A 253 26.65 -2.41 -6.56
CA SER A 253 27.36 -1.21 -6.05
C SER A 253 28.70 -1.52 -5.37
N VAL A 254 28.88 -2.75 -4.89
CA VAL A 254 30.11 -3.22 -4.23
C VAL A 254 30.86 -4.19 -5.14
N LEU A 255 30.15 -5.10 -5.78
CA LEU A 255 30.68 -6.09 -6.70
C LEU A 255 30.22 -5.77 -8.13
N HIS A 256 31.05 -5.02 -8.86
CA HIS A 256 30.75 -4.58 -10.22
C HIS A 256 30.77 -5.71 -11.26
N SER A 257 31.37 -6.87 -10.95
CA SER A 257 31.39 -8.03 -11.84
C SER A 257 30.10 -8.82 -11.77
N SER A 258 29.59 -9.27 -12.92
CA SER A 258 28.42 -10.16 -12.97
C SER A 258 28.68 -11.48 -12.25
N VAL A 259 27.72 -11.93 -11.44
CA VAL A 259 27.74 -13.27 -10.81
C VAL A 259 26.88 -14.21 -11.65
N GLY A 260 27.52 -15.22 -12.26
CA GLY A 260 26.80 -16.23 -13.04
C GLY A 260 25.96 -17.18 -12.16
N CYS A 261 24.98 -17.87 -12.73
CA CYS A 261 24.09 -18.77 -11.96
C CYS A 261 24.85 -19.86 -11.18
N LEU A 262 25.79 -20.56 -11.83
CA LEU A 262 26.62 -21.59 -11.19
C LEU A 262 27.53 -20.96 -10.12
N GLN A 263 28.14 -19.83 -10.41
CA GLN A 263 28.97 -19.10 -9.45
C GLN A 263 28.15 -18.63 -8.23
N GLY A 264 26.91 -18.20 -8.42
CA GLY A 264 25.95 -17.91 -7.35
C GLY A 264 25.77 -19.10 -6.42
N PHE A 265 25.60 -20.30 -6.98
CA PHE A 265 25.46 -21.52 -6.21
C PHE A 265 26.78 -21.95 -5.52
N ASP A 266 27.88 -21.99 -6.26
CA ASP A 266 29.15 -22.53 -5.76
C ASP A 266 29.82 -21.59 -4.76
N THR A 267 29.72 -20.27 -4.97
CA THR A 267 30.45 -19.27 -4.19
C THR A 267 29.60 -18.62 -3.10
N TRP A 268 28.33 -18.32 -3.39
CA TRP A 268 27.50 -17.47 -2.51
C TRP A 268 26.52 -18.29 -1.68
N TYR A 269 25.90 -19.33 -2.24
CA TYR A 269 24.86 -20.09 -1.57
C TYR A 269 25.36 -20.77 -0.27
N ARG A 270 26.51 -21.43 -0.31
CA ARG A 270 27.10 -22.12 0.86
C ARG A 270 28.09 -21.27 1.66
N ARG A 271 28.18 -19.98 1.37
CA ARG A 271 29.13 -19.09 2.04
C ARG A 271 28.79 -19.01 3.54
N PRO A 272 29.74 -19.28 4.46
CA PRO A 272 29.47 -19.29 5.90
C PRO A 272 29.37 -17.88 6.51
N LYS A 273 29.66 -16.83 5.71
CA LYS A 273 29.49 -15.45 6.14
C LYS A 273 28.02 -15.03 6.02
N ALA A 274 27.63 -14.09 6.87
CA ALA A 274 26.35 -13.40 6.80
C ALA A 274 26.07 -12.85 5.39
N ASN A 275 24.79 -12.73 5.07
CA ASN A 275 24.34 -12.11 3.84
C ASN A 275 24.87 -10.67 3.73
N PRO A 276 25.50 -10.28 2.61
CA PRO A 276 26.03 -8.93 2.43
C PRO A 276 24.95 -7.85 2.40
N ASN A 277 23.71 -8.18 2.01
CA ASN A 277 22.60 -7.24 2.02
C ASN A 277 21.55 -7.70 3.04
N VAL A 278 21.19 -6.82 3.98
CA VAL A 278 20.14 -7.08 4.97
C VAL A 278 18.77 -6.82 4.33
N ILE A 279 17.93 -7.85 4.29
CA ILE A 279 16.58 -7.77 3.71
C ILE A 279 15.57 -7.36 4.80
N HIS A 280 15.60 -6.08 5.18
CA HIS A 280 14.81 -5.53 6.28
C HIS A 280 13.31 -5.82 6.12
N GLY A 281 12.69 -6.29 7.21
CA GLY A 281 11.25 -6.58 7.27
C GLY A 281 10.83 -7.93 6.70
N ALA A 282 11.75 -8.70 6.13
CA ALA A 282 11.43 -10.04 5.64
C ALA A 282 11.15 -11.00 6.79
N LEU A 283 10.00 -11.68 6.76
CA LEU A 283 9.66 -12.75 7.69
C LEU A 283 10.17 -14.08 7.14
N VAL A 284 11.14 -14.70 7.82
CA VAL A 284 11.67 -16.02 7.44
C VAL A 284 10.71 -17.14 7.81
N GLY A 285 10.91 -18.34 7.25
CA GLY A 285 10.08 -19.52 7.49
C GLY A 285 9.89 -19.95 8.94
N GLY A 286 10.86 -19.63 9.82
CA GLY A 286 10.76 -19.80 11.26
C GLY A 286 11.14 -21.18 11.77
N PRO A 287 10.82 -21.52 13.02
CA PRO A 287 11.34 -22.70 13.68
C PRO A 287 10.55 -23.97 13.31
N THR A 288 11.16 -25.11 13.63
CA THR A 288 10.50 -26.43 13.64
C THR A 288 9.37 -26.52 14.68
N LYS A 289 8.62 -27.63 14.65
CA LYS A 289 7.53 -27.94 15.61
C LYS A 289 7.92 -27.88 17.09
N ASN A 290 9.22 -27.95 17.40
CA ASN A 290 9.77 -27.94 18.74
C ASN A 290 10.51 -26.63 19.06
N ASP A 291 10.22 -25.53 18.35
CA ASP A 291 10.83 -24.20 18.53
C ASP A 291 12.35 -24.16 18.25
N ASN A 292 12.91 -25.17 17.60
CA ASN A 292 14.30 -25.16 17.14
C ASN A 292 14.43 -24.42 15.81
N PHE A 293 15.42 -23.53 15.73
CA PHE A 293 15.73 -22.74 14.55
C PHE A 293 17.22 -22.82 14.24
N SER A 294 17.57 -22.94 12.96
CA SER A 294 18.95 -22.92 12.45
C SER A 294 19.07 -21.83 11.39
N ASP A 295 19.85 -20.77 11.70
CA ASP A 295 20.16 -19.68 10.77
C ASP A 295 21.21 -20.13 9.74
N ASP A 296 20.77 -20.96 8.80
CA ASP A 296 21.57 -21.48 7.70
C ASP A 296 20.85 -21.21 6.37
N ARG A 297 21.57 -20.60 5.43
CA ARG A 297 21.07 -20.27 4.08
C ARG A 297 20.64 -21.52 3.31
N THR A 298 21.24 -22.66 3.60
CA THR A 298 20.89 -23.93 2.95
C THR A 298 19.61 -24.54 3.52
N ASN A 299 19.19 -24.11 4.71
CA ASN A 299 17.96 -24.52 5.35
C ASN A 299 16.77 -23.64 4.90
N PHE A 300 16.44 -23.75 3.61
CA PHE A 300 15.35 -22.99 3.01
C PHE A 300 14.00 -23.19 3.71
N GLU A 301 13.77 -24.32 4.39
CA GLU A 301 12.53 -24.54 5.13
C GLU A 301 12.30 -23.50 6.24
N GLN A 302 13.38 -23.02 6.86
CA GLN A 302 13.35 -22.12 8.01
C GLN A 302 13.81 -20.70 7.66
N THR A 303 14.76 -20.56 6.73
CA THR A 303 15.40 -19.26 6.42
C THR A 303 14.90 -18.61 5.14
N GLU A 304 13.94 -19.22 4.43
CA GLU A 304 13.32 -18.61 3.24
C GLU A 304 12.26 -17.59 3.64
N PRO A 305 12.38 -16.33 3.19
CA PRO A 305 11.33 -15.34 3.31
C PRO A 305 10.40 -15.41 2.10
N THR A 306 9.12 -15.08 2.31
CA THR A 306 8.15 -14.95 1.21
C THR A 306 7.32 -13.68 1.32
N ILE A 307 6.82 -13.21 0.18
CA ILE A 307 5.86 -12.10 0.12
C ILE A 307 4.55 -12.46 0.85
N SER A 308 4.15 -13.73 0.80
CA SER A 308 2.94 -14.24 1.46
C SER A 308 3.05 -14.24 2.99
N ALA A 309 4.25 -14.39 3.53
CA ALA A 309 4.50 -14.30 4.96
C ALA A 309 4.59 -12.84 5.44
N SER A 310 5.18 -11.96 4.62
CA SER A 310 5.47 -10.58 5.01
C SER A 310 4.27 -9.64 4.83
N ALA A 311 3.44 -9.85 3.79
CA ALA A 311 2.30 -8.98 3.49
C ALA A 311 1.29 -8.81 4.65
N PRO A 312 0.87 -9.87 5.37
CA PRO A 312 -0.03 -9.73 6.52
C PRO A 312 0.55 -8.89 7.66
N LEU A 313 1.88 -8.83 7.80
CA LEU A 313 2.53 -8.09 8.89
C LEU A 313 2.28 -6.58 8.81
N VAL A 314 2.15 -6.01 7.61
CA VAL A 314 1.97 -4.56 7.45
C VAL A 314 0.70 -4.10 8.17
N GLY A 315 -0.42 -4.77 7.93
CA GLY A 315 -1.66 -4.48 8.64
C GLY A 315 -1.61 -4.86 10.12
N LEU A 316 -1.13 -6.07 10.42
CA LEU A 316 -1.08 -6.60 11.79
C LEU A 316 -0.24 -5.71 12.72
N LEU A 317 0.99 -5.37 12.33
CA LEU A 317 1.89 -4.57 13.17
C LEU A 317 1.38 -3.13 13.32
N SER A 318 0.79 -2.57 12.25
CA SER A 318 0.15 -1.26 12.34
C SER A 318 -0.97 -1.24 13.38
N LYS A 319 -1.80 -2.30 13.39
CA LYS A 319 -2.86 -2.45 14.39
C LYS A 319 -2.31 -2.60 15.81
N LEU A 320 -1.29 -3.44 16.00
CA LEU A 320 -0.77 -3.70 17.34
C LEU A 320 -0.06 -2.49 17.94
N GLN A 321 0.61 -1.68 17.12
CA GLN A 321 1.29 -0.47 17.58
C GLN A 321 0.31 0.57 18.14
N SER A 322 -0.89 0.70 17.56
CA SER A 322 -1.92 1.62 18.08
C SER A 322 -2.48 1.15 19.44
N VAL A 323 -2.60 -0.16 19.64
CA VAL A 323 -3.10 -0.75 20.90
C VAL A 323 -2.10 -0.60 22.05
N THR A 324 -0.79 -0.75 21.78
CA THR A 324 0.25 -0.60 22.82
C THR A 324 0.48 0.88 23.20
N ALA A 325 0.32 1.81 22.25
CA ALA A 325 0.37 3.25 22.51
C ALA A 325 -0.78 3.77 23.40
N GLY A 326 -1.91 3.05 23.46
CA GLY A 326 -3.04 3.40 24.32
C GLY A 326 -2.90 3.01 25.80
N ASN A 327 -1.94 2.14 26.15
CA ASN A 327 -1.76 1.58 27.50
C ASN A 327 -0.44 1.96 28.20
N SER A 328 0.37 2.82 27.59
CA SER A 328 1.60 3.32 28.20
C SER A 328 1.49 4.82 28.48
N GLY A 329 1.65 5.18 29.76
CA GLY A 329 1.92 6.54 30.18
C GLY A 329 3.17 7.12 29.49
N PRO A 330 3.44 8.42 29.66
CA PRO A 330 4.15 9.24 28.67
C PRO A 330 5.56 8.70 28.38
N HIS A 331 5.80 8.38 27.11
CA HIS A 331 7.14 8.19 26.58
C HIS A 331 8.01 9.45 26.83
N PRO A 332 9.34 9.30 26.96
CA PRO A 332 10.23 10.44 27.13
C PRO A 332 10.00 11.43 25.99
N LYS A 333 9.69 12.67 26.37
CA LYS A 333 9.47 13.80 25.48
C LYS A 333 10.67 13.96 24.57
N VAL A 334 10.54 13.55 23.31
CA VAL A 334 11.14 14.35 22.23
C VAL A 334 10.38 15.67 22.25
N ALA A 335 11.11 16.78 22.31
CA ALA A 335 10.54 18.11 22.50
C ALA A 335 9.36 18.33 21.54
N PRO A 336 8.21 18.83 22.05
CA PRO A 336 7.04 19.01 21.21
C PRO A 336 7.33 20.09 20.17
N ALA A 337 7.28 19.72 18.90
CA ALA A 337 6.89 20.70 17.90
C ALA A 337 5.45 21.14 18.24
N PRO A 338 5.14 22.45 18.22
CA PRO A 338 3.86 22.95 18.70
C PRO A 338 2.71 22.28 17.95
N SER A 339 1.80 21.69 18.71
CA SER A 339 0.55 21.14 18.17
C SER A 339 -0.37 22.30 17.76
N PRO A 340 -0.90 22.32 16.52
CA PRO A 340 -1.98 23.23 16.16
C PRO A 340 -3.23 22.80 16.93
N LYS A 341 -3.90 23.79 17.55
CA LYS A 341 -5.23 23.57 18.12
C LYS A 341 -6.20 23.22 16.98
N SER A 342 -7.10 22.32 17.29
CA SER A 342 -8.19 21.87 16.44
C SER A 342 -8.92 23.04 15.77
N GLY A 343 -9.07 23.00 14.45
CA GLY A 343 -10.08 23.78 13.73
C GLY A 343 -9.62 24.60 12.53
N GLU A 344 -8.32 24.76 12.27
CA GLU A 344 -7.84 25.65 11.21
C GLU A 344 -6.73 24.98 10.38
N CYS A 345 -6.87 25.04 9.05
CA CYS A 345 -5.87 24.56 8.10
C CYS A 345 -4.74 25.60 8.02
N PHE A 346 -3.56 25.27 8.54
CA PHE A 346 -2.36 26.08 8.38
C PHE A 346 -1.46 25.46 7.30
N VAL A 347 -1.13 26.23 6.27
CA VAL A 347 -0.10 25.89 5.29
C VAL A 347 1.17 26.68 5.65
N LEU A 348 2.28 25.96 5.77
CA LEU A 348 3.59 26.49 6.16
C LEU A 348 4.35 26.87 4.87
N VAL A 349 4.42 28.17 4.57
CA VAL A 349 5.27 28.67 3.47
C VAL A 349 6.66 28.97 4.04
N VAL A 350 7.64 28.13 3.71
CA VAL A 350 9.05 28.40 4.06
C VAL A 350 9.66 29.22 2.93
N GLN A 351 9.79 30.53 3.13
CA GLN A 351 10.54 31.40 2.23
C GLN A 351 12.02 31.32 2.65
N ALA A 352 12.81 30.50 1.95
CA ALA A 352 14.25 30.45 2.18
C ALA A 352 14.91 31.66 1.48
N SER A 353 15.37 32.63 2.26
CA SER A 353 16.40 33.57 1.82
C SER A 353 17.69 33.26 2.59
N ILE A 354 18.78 33.07 1.86
CA ILE A 354 20.11 32.92 2.46
C ILE A 354 20.61 34.34 2.76
N SER A 355 20.74 34.66 4.04
CA SER A 355 21.68 35.69 4.49
C SER A 355 22.77 35.01 5.31
N THR A 356 23.97 35.56 5.29
CA THR A 356 25.19 34.95 5.83
C THR A 356 25.25 34.88 7.37
N GLU A 357 24.14 35.10 8.07
CA GLU A 357 24.08 34.98 9.53
C GLU A 357 22.83 34.17 9.94
N ASN A 358 23.07 33.09 10.70
CA ASN A 358 22.09 32.09 11.12
C ASN A 358 20.99 32.65 12.04
N TRP A 359 19.90 33.21 11.51
CA TRP A 359 18.57 33.25 12.16
C TRP A 359 17.45 33.42 11.11
N PHE A 360 16.36 32.65 11.22
CA PHE A 360 15.17 32.78 10.36
C PHE A 360 14.08 33.63 11.03
N TRP A 361 13.54 34.64 10.35
CA TRP A 361 12.34 35.38 10.76
C TRP A 361 11.13 34.97 9.89
N ILE A 362 9.95 34.85 10.48
CA ILE A 362 8.69 34.50 9.81
C ILE A 362 7.92 35.80 9.51
N GLU A 363 7.63 36.12 8.24
CA GLU A 363 6.98 37.40 7.89
C GLU A 363 5.46 37.36 7.63
N SER A 364 4.78 36.23 7.35
CA SER A 364 3.29 36.24 7.26
C SER A 364 2.65 34.85 7.33
N ILE A 365 1.44 34.76 7.91
CA ILE A 365 0.57 33.56 7.91
C ILE A 365 -0.70 33.90 7.11
N TYR A 366 -1.04 33.13 6.08
CA TYR A 366 -2.31 33.25 5.34
C TYR A 366 -3.23 32.04 5.65
N THR A 367 -4.54 32.29 5.74
CA THR A 367 -5.57 31.29 6.02
C THR A 367 -6.17 30.71 4.73
N CYS A 368 -6.51 29.41 4.76
CA CYS A 368 -6.85 28.56 3.60
C CYS A 368 -8.21 28.83 2.92
N ALA A 369 -8.81 30.02 3.04
CA ALA A 369 -10.20 30.25 2.64
C ALA A 369 -10.42 30.56 1.14
N ASP A 370 -9.39 30.97 0.39
CA ASP A 370 -9.58 31.64 -0.91
C ASP A 370 -8.93 30.96 -2.14
N ILE A 371 -8.39 29.74 -2.00
CA ILE A 371 -7.78 28.99 -3.13
C ILE A 371 -8.77 27.94 -3.65
N PRO A 372 -9.22 27.98 -4.92
CA PRO A 372 -10.24 27.06 -5.39
C PRO A 372 -9.70 25.77 -6.02
N VAL A 373 -8.45 25.75 -6.49
CA VAL A 373 -7.87 24.63 -7.23
C VAL A 373 -6.43 24.36 -6.77
N GLU A 374 -6.14 23.10 -6.48
CA GLU A 374 -4.81 22.58 -6.16
C GLU A 374 -4.25 21.80 -7.37
N PHE A 375 -2.99 22.06 -7.73
CA PHE A 375 -2.27 21.31 -8.77
C PHE A 375 -1.16 20.46 -8.15
N LEU A 376 -1.21 19.15 -8.39
CA LEU A 376 -0.17 18.20 -7.98
C LEU A 376 0.55 17.69 -9.22
N HIS A 377 1.84 18.03 -9.35
CA HIS A 377 2.66 17.69 -10.50
C HIS A 377 3.69 16.61 -10.14
N SER A 378 3.81 15.60 -10.99
CA SER A 378 4.84 14.56 -10.86
C SER A 378 5.40 14.12 -12.21
N ILE A 379 6.66 13.69 -12.23
CA ILE A 379 7.27 13.00 -13.36
C ILE A 379 7.03 11.51 -13.17
N THR A 380 6.38 10.89 -14.15
CA THR A 380 5.98 9.47 -14.13
C THR A 380 6.86 8.57 -14.97
N ASP A 381 7.62 9.14 -15.90
CA ASP A 381 8.55 8.41 -16.76
C ASP A 381 9.61 9.35 -17.33
N THR A 382 10.76 8.81 -17.72
CA THR A 382 11.87 9.56 -18.34
C THR A 382 12.64 8.66 -19.29
N TRP A 383 12.87 9.12 -20.53
CA TRP A 383 13.66 8.41 -21.52
C TRP A 383 14.47 9.39 -22.38
N THR A 384 15.53 8.90 -23.01
CA THR A 384 16.39 9.71 -23.86
C THR A 384 16.34 9.21 -25.30
N VAL A 385 16.14 10.11 -26.26
CA VAL A 385 16.24 9.80 -27.68
C VAL A 385 17.32 10.70 -28.28
N GLY A 386 18.45 10.11 -28.68
CA GLY A 386 19.61 10.86 -29.14
C GLY A 386 20.26 11.67 -28.01
N ARG A 387 20.30 13.00 -28.18
CA ARG A 387 20.84 13.95 -27.16
C ARG A 387 19.75 14.64 -26.34
N THR A 388 18.49 14.28 -26.52
CA THR A 388 17.36 14.95 -25.85
C THR A 388 16.71 14.00 -24.86
N SER A 389 16.63 14.42 -23.60
CA SER A 389 15.83 13.74 -22.59
C SER A 389 14.38 14.21 -22.66
N TYR A 390 13.47 13.24 -22.54
CA TYR A 390 12.03 13.42 -22.54
C TYR A 390 11.47 12.95 -21.21
N TYR A 391 10.50 13.72 -20.70
CA TYR A 391 9.86 13.49 -19.41
C TYR A 391 8.37 13.34 -19.63
N ARG A 392 7.75 12.33 -19.00
CA ARG A 392 6.30 12.15 -18.97
C ARG A 392 5.76 12.71 -17.66
N HIS A 393 5.13 13.86 -17.75
CA HIS A 393 4.54 14.57 -16.62
C HIS A 393 3.10 14.16 -16.41
N LYS A 394 2.70 13.94 -15.16
CA LYS A 394 1.30 13.80 -14.73
C LYS A 394 0.94 14.98 -13.84
N VAL A 395 -0.15 15.63 -14.15
CA VAL A 395 -0.72 16.72 -13.34
C VAL A 395 -2.09 16.29 -12.86
N ILE A 396 -2.33 16.37 -11.55
CA ILE A 396 -3.64 16.21 -10.93
C ILE A 396 -4.14 17.60 -10.59
N ILE A 397 -5.37 17.90 -11.01
CA ILE A 397 -6.10 19.12 -10.71
C ILE A 397 -7.20 18.74 -9.71
N ARG A 398 -7.15 19.29 -8.51
CA ARG A 398 -8.15 19.05 -7.46
C ARG A 398 -8.92 20.32 -7.19
N ASN A 399 -10.25 20.23 -7.18
CA ASN A 399 -11.08 21.32 -6.68
C ASN A 399 -11.08 21.28 -5.14
N VAL A 400 -10.40 22.23 -4.52
CA VAL A 400 -10.33 22.38 -3.06
C VAL A 400 -11.32 23.42 -2.54
N SER A 401 -12.06 24.09 -3.43
CA SER A 401 -13.16 24.97 -3.04
C SER A 401 -14.42 24.20 -2.63
N GLN A 402 -15.32 24.90 -1.95
CA GLN A 402 -16.68 24.43 -1.66
C GLN A 402 -17.65 24.63 -2.85
N LYS A 403 -17.20 25.16 -3.99
CA LYS A 403 -18.04 25.46 -5.16
C LYS A 403 -17.68 24.58 -6.36
N PRO A 404 -18.66 24.17 -7.20
CA PRO A 404 -18.35 23.49 -8.45
C PRO A 404 -17.63 24.43 -9.42
N ILE A 405 -16.65 23.90 -10.17
CA ILE A 405 -15.91 24.64 -11.20
C ILE A 405 -16.39 24.13 -12.56
N THR A 406 -16.98 25.03 -13.33
CA THR A 406 -17.72 24.79 -14.58
C THR A 406 -16.93 25.18 -15.82
N ASP A 407 -16.04 26.16 -15.70
CA ASP A 407 -15.08 26.56 -16.73
C ASP A 407 -13.67 26.48 -16.13
N LEU A 408 -12.82 25.64 -16.69
CA LEU A 408 -11.40 25.59 -16.33
C LEU A 408 -10.59 25.43 -17.60
N LYS A 409 -9.74 26.43 -17.87
CA LYS A 409 -8.90 26.51 -19.05
C LYS A 409 -7.42 26.56 -18.63
N LEU A 410 -6.59 25.81 -19.32
CA LEU A 410 -5.16 25.69 -19.08
C LEU A 410 -4.45 26.10 -20.36
N ARG A 411 -3.70 27.21 -20.33
CA ARG A 411 -2.88 27.65 -21.45
C ARG A 411 -1.47 27.08 -21.28
N PHE A 412 -0.84 26.67 -22.38
CA PHE A 412 0.50 26.11 -22.39
C PHE A 412 1.42 27.03 -23.18
N GLU A 413 2.48 27.52 -22.54
CA GLU A 413 3.53 28.30 -23.20
C GLU A 413 4.78 27.43 -23.39
N ASN A 414 5.50 27.64 -24.49
CA ASN A 414 6.72 26.89 -24.83
C ASN A 414 6.58 25.35 -24.84
N PHE A 415 5.35 24.84 -24.99
CA PHE A 415 5.05 23.42 -25.09
C PHE A 415 5.32 22.90 -26.50
N SER A 416 6.12 21.83 -26.60
CA SER A 416 6.52 21.24 -27.87
C SER A 416 6.20 19.76 -28.00
N GLY A 417 5.57 19.15 -26.99
CA GLY A 417 5.24 17.74 -27.01
C GLY A 417 3.75 17.45 -27.15
N SER A 418 3.34 16.28 -26.66
CA SER A 418 1.96 15.78 -26.77
C SER A 418 1.27 15.78 -25.41
N ILE A 419 -0.03 16.08 -25.39
CA ILE A 419 -0.86 16.17 -24.19
C ILE A 419 -2.08 15.27 -24.29
N TRP A 420 -2.45 14.64 -23.18
CA TRP A 420 -3.58 13.73 -23.04
C TRP A 420 -4.37 14.03 -21.78
N GLY A 421 -5.70 13.87 -21.84
CA GLY A 421 -6.58 14.10 -20.69
C GLY A 421 -7.21 15.49 -20.63
N LEU A 422 -6.85 16.40 -21.55
CA LEU A 422 -7.52 17.68 -21.77
C LEU A 422 -8.06 17.80 -23.20
N SER A 423 -9.05 18.65 -23.41
CA SER A 423 -9.61 18.96 -24.74
C SER A 423 -9.07 20.28 -25.27
N PRO A 424 -8.55 20.35 -26.50
CA PRO A 424 -8.12 21.62 -27.09
C PRO A 424 -9.30 22.58 -27.24
N THR A 425 -9.05 23.87 -27.05
CA THR A 425 -10.02 24.95 -27.25
C THR A 425 -9.75 25.71 -28.56
N GLN A 426 -10.59 26.70 -28.88
CA GLN A 426 -10.36 27.58 -30.04
C GLN A 426 -9.15 28.51 -29.83
N ASP A 427 -8.76 28.76 -28.58
CA ASP A 427 -7.61 29.58 -28.24
C ASP A 427 -6.31 28.78 -28.42
N LYS A 428 -5.31 29.38 -29.06
CA LYS A 428 -4.00 28.77 -29.30
C LYS A 428 -3.36 28.30 -27.99
N ASN A 429 -2.92 27.04 -27.97
CA ASN A 429 -2.30 26.34 -26.84
C ASN A 429 -3.15 26.31 -25.55
N THR A 430 -4.46 26.53 -25.65
CA THR A 430 -5.35 26.48 -24.49
C THR A 430 -6.19 25.22 -24.53
N TYR A 431 -6.28 24.53 -23.41
CA TYR A 431 -6.98 23.27 -23.24
C TYR A 431 -7.96 23.38 -22.07
N ALA A 432 -9.15 22.80 -22.23
CA ALA A 432 -10.17 22.72 -21.18
C ALA A 432 -10.28 21.29 -20.64
N LEU A 433 -11.06 21.13 -19.58
CA LEU A 433 -11.46 19.81 -19.10
C LEU A 433 -12.08 18.97 -20.24
N PRO A 434 -11.91 17.63 -20.22
CA PRO A 434 -12.39 16.79 -21.29
C PRO A 434 -13.92 16.83 -21.38
N ARG A 435 -14.49 16.61 -22.58
CA ARG A 435 -15.93 16.78 -22.85
C ARG A 435 -16.87 16.01 -21.90
N TRP A 436 -16.40 14.90 -21.32
CA TRP A 436 -17.15 14.09 -20.35
C TRP A 436 -17.10 14.64 -18.91
N LEU A 437 -16.18 15.56 -18.61
CA LEU A 437 -16.00 16.20 -17.32
C LEU A 437 -16.22 17.71 -17.44
N LYS A 438 -17.48 18.12 -17.62
CA LYS A 438 -17.87 19.54 -17.75
C LYS A 438 -17.85 20.32 -16.44
N VAL A 439 -17.86 19.63 -15.30
CA VAL A 439 -17.90 20.24 -13.97
C VAL A 439 -16.96 19.48 -13.04
N LEU A 440 -16.01 20.18 -12.44
CA LEU A 440 -15.15 19.68 -11.37
C LEU A 440 -15.83 20.02 -10.03
N LYS A 441 -16.46 19.04 -9.40
CA LYS A 441 -17.18 19.19 -8.12
C LYS A 441 -16.22 19.46 -6.95
N PRO A 442 -16.68 20.07 -5.84
CA PRO A 442 -15.89 20.19 -4.61
C PRO A 442 -15.28 18.87 -4.18
N GLY A 443 -13.98 18.86 -3.88
CA GLY A 443 -13.21 17.68 -3.48
C GLY A 443 -12.93 16.67 -4.59
N SER A 444 -13.43 16.88 -5.81
CA SER A 444 -13.12 16.01 -6.96
C SER A 444 -11.81 16.40 -7.62
N GLU A 445 -11.19 15.41 -8.27
CA GLU A 445 -9.94 15.59 -8.99
C GLU A 445 -10.02 15.05 -10.41
N CYS A 446 -9.23 15.64 -11.30
CA CYS A 446 -8.98 15.12 -12.63
C CYS A 446 -7.48 15.14 -12.90
N SER A 447 -7.02 14.42 -13.91
CA SER A 447 -5.60 14.43 -14.25
C SER A 447 -5.38 14.46 -15.74
N PHE A 448 -4.28 15.07 -16.14
CA PHE A 448 -3.78 15.07 -17.49
C PHE A 448 -2.31 14.71 -17.51
N VAL A 449 -1.84 14.26 -18.67
CA VAL A 449 -0.46 13.83 -18.89
C VAL A 449 0.08 14.61 -20.07
N TYR A 450 1.32 15.05 -19.98
CA TYR A 450 2.04 15.62 -21.12
C TYR A 450 3.47 15.11 -21.19
N ILE A 451 4.02 15.07 -22.40
CA ILE A 451 5.42 14.71 -22.64
C ILE A 451 6.15 15.96 -23.08
N GLN A 452 7.34 16.21 -22.55
CA GLN A 452 8.15 17.38 -22.90
C GLN A 452 9.65 17.02 -22.89
N GLY A 453 10.41 17.57 -23.84
CA GLY A 453 11.88 17.47 -23.84
C GLY A 453 12.53 18.71 -23.19
N ASP A 454 13.81 18.61 -22.84
CA ASP A 454 14.69 19.52 -22.04
C ASP A 454 14.60 21.07 -22.18
N ARG A 455 13.68 21.63 -22.95
CA ARG A 455 13.42 23.08 -22.94
C ARG A 455 12.64 23.47 -21.68
N LYS A 456 13.22 24.42 -20.92
CA LYS A 456 12.58 25.09 -19.76
C LYS A 456 11.17 25.53 -20.14
N LEU A 457 10.17 24.96 -19.48
CA LEU A 457 8.78 25.33 -19.70
C LEU A 457 8.36 26.39 -18.67
N SER A 458 7.96 27.55 -19.18
CA SER A 458 7.15 28.50 -18.45
C SER A 458 5.71 28.03 -18.57
N PHE A 459 5.03 27.79 -17.45
CA PHE A 459 3.65 27.37 -17.43
C PHE A 459 2.76 28.57 -17.06
N GLY A 460 1.81 28.96 -17.90
CA GLY A 460 0.79 29.96 -17.54
C GLY A 460 -0.62 29.37 -17.54
N PHE A 461 -1.22 29.10 -16.38
CA PHE A 461 -2.63 28.66 -16.32
C PHE A 461 -3.55 29.88 -16.27
N ARG A 462 -4.65 29.88 -17.05
CA ARG A 462 -5.68 30.92 -16.98
C ARG A 462 -6.96 30.35 -16.39
N VAL A 463 -7.15 30.48 -15.09
CA VAL A 463 -8.37 30.01 -14.43
C VAL A 463 -9.46 31.09 -14.54
N THR A 464 -10.46 30.87 -15.39
CA THR A 464 -11.70 31.65 -15.41
C THR A 464 -12.78 30.89 -14.64
N THR A 465 -13.25 31.42 -13.51
CA THR A 465 -14.46 30.91 -12.83
C THR A 465 -15.64 31.84 -13.09
N ASP A 466 -16.87 31.36 -12.86
CA ASP A 466 -18.14 32.04 -13.23
C ASP A 466 -18.26 33.50 -12.73
N HIS A 467 -17.42 33.94 -11.79
CA HIS A 467 -17.44 35.29 -11.24
C HIS A 467 -16.06 35.91 -10.93
N HIS A 468 -15.03 35.87 -11.79
CA HIS A 468 -13.95 36.91 -11.91
C HIS A 468 -12.71 36.43 -12.70
N PHE A 469 -11.86 37.39 -13.08
CA PHE A 469 -10.73 37.28 -13.98
C PHE A 469 -9.42 37.58 -13.24
N ARG A 470 -8.41 36.70 -13.32
CA ARG A 470 -7.02 37.01 -12.93
C ARG A 470 -6.01 36.25 -13.80
N GLU A 471 -4.84 36.86 -14.01
CA GLU A 471 -3.73 36.32 -14.80
C GLU A 471 -2.52 36.09 -13.89
N GLU A 472 -2.01 34.86 -13.82
CA GLU A 472 -0.77 34.54 -13.10
C GLU A 472 0.11 33.59 -13.92
N PHE A 473 1.43 33.84 -13.88
CA PHE A 473 2.45 33.13 -14.66
C PHE A 473 3.38 32.34 -13.73
N PHE A 474 3.70 31.10 -14.08
CA PHE A 474 4.61 30.24 -13.32
C PHE A 474 5.75 29.68 -14.20
N SER A 475 6.88 29.31 -13.59
CA SER A 475 8.03 28.70 -14.28
C SER A 475 8.46 27.43 -13.56
N PHE A 476 8.61 26.32 -14.28
CA PHE A 476 9.01 25.03 -13.71
C PHE A 476 10.41 24.64 -14.17
N VAL A 477 11.25 24.17 -13.23
CA VAL A 477 12.60 23.65 -13.50
C VAL A 477 12.59 22.11 -13.34
N PRO A 478 13.26 21.32 -14.20
CA PRO A 478 13.01 19.87 -14.36
C PRO A 478 13.43 18.95 -13.19
N HIS A 479 13.80 19.46 -12.02
CA HIS A 479 14.42 18.66 -10.95
C HIS A 479 13.69 18.65 -9.61
N PHE A 480 12.46 19.16 -9.53
CA PHE A 480 11.72 19.20 -8.26
C PHE A 480 10.26 18.78 -8.37
N GLN A 481 9.82 18.09 -7.31
CA GLN A 481 8.42 17.94 -6.96
C GLN A 481 8.00 19.24 -6.26
N ALA A 482 7.13 20.02 -6.88
CA ALA A 482 6.71 21.30 -6.34
C ALA A 482 5.18 21.38 -6.30
N ARG A 483 4.68 21.85 -5.15
CA ARG A 483 3.27 22.10 -4.85
C ARG A 483 3.01 23.59 -5.06
N PHE A 484 2.04 23.94 -5.89
CA PHE A 484 1.70 25.32 -6.19
C PHE A 484 0.21 25.55 -5.92
N GLU A 485 -0.09 26.69 -5.30
CA GLU A 485 -1.44 27.12 -4.92
C GLU A 485 -1.73 28.44 -5.66
N ILE A 486 -2.97 28.60 -6.17
CA ILE A 486 -3.40 29.78 -6.95
C ILE A 486 -4.35 30.63 -6.10
N GLU A 487 -3.99 31.87 -5.84
CA GLU A 487 -4.79 32.81 -5.05
C GLU A 487 -5.73 33.62 -5.96
N ILE A 488 -7.05 33.57 -5.73
CA ILE A 488 -8.00 34.43 -6.45
C ILE A 488 -8.44 35.55 -5.50
N VAL A 489 -7.78 36.70 -5.60
CA VAL A 489 -8.06 37.86 -4.74
C VAL A 489 -9.40 38.51 -5.11
N HIS A 490 -10.19 38.81 -4.08
CA HIS A 490 -11.54 39.37 -4.18
C HIS A 490 -11.59 40.85 -3.78
N ASP A 491 -10.64 41.69 -4.20
CA ASP A 491 -10.84 43.14 -4.23
C ASP A 491 -9.78 43.88 -5.06
N ARG A 492 -10.17 45.01 -5.68
CA ARG A 492 -9.28 45.89 -6.44
C ARG A 492 -8.50 46.76 -5.47
N GLU A 493 -7.32 46.34 -5.04
CA GLU A 493 -6.17 47.22 -4.71
C GLU A 493 -5.03 46.41 -4.10
N ARG A 494 -4.04 46.08 -4.94
CA ARG A 494 -2.59 45.89 -4.67
C ARG A 494 -2.03 44.91 -5.71
N SER A 495 -1.37 45.47 -6.71
CA SER A 495 -0.51 44.73 -7.63
C SER A 495 0.86 44.55 -6.97
N PHE A 496 1.27 43.30 -6.73
CA PHE A 496 2.68 42.96 -6.55
C PHE A 496 3.05 41.93 -7.60
N VAL A 497 3.97 42.31 -8.49
CA VAL A 497 4.63 41.42 -9.44
C VAL A 497 5.90 40.95 -8.76
N LEU A 498 6.02 39.65 -8.48
CA LEU A 498 7.24 39.03 -7.97
C LEU A 498 7.77 38.03 -8.99
N PHE A 499 8.84 38.42 -9.69
CA PHE A 499 9.65 37.53 -10.50
C PHE A 499 10.54 36.70 -9.56
N LEU A 500 10.37 35.37 -9.56
CA LEU A 500 11.38 34.45 -9.03
C LEU A 500 11.91 33.57 -10.16
N SER A 501 13.03 34.01 -10.74
CA SER A 501 13.84 33.22 -11.65
C SER A 501 14.96 32.57 -10.83
N LEU A 502 14.78 31.31 -10.43
CA LEU A 502 15.86 30.49 -9.87
C LEU A 502 16.55 29.76 -11.03
N ILE A 503 17.58 30.40 -11.58
CA ILE A 503 18.61 29.78 -12.41
C ILE A 503 19.79 29.52 -11.49
N PHE A 504 20.19 28.26 -11.30
CA PHE A 504 21.59 27.94 -11.00
C PHE A 504 21.97 26.63 -11.69
N GLU A 505 22.84 26.76 -12.70
CA GLU A 505 23.88 25.78 -13.03
C GLU A 505 25.07 26.06 -12.10
N LEU A 506 25.46 25.05 -11.30
CA LEU A 506 26.83 24.55 -11.05
C LEU A 506 26.81 23.64 -9.82
#